data_AF-A0A087TPP5-F1
#
_entry.id   AF-A0A087TPP5-F1
#
_cell.length_a   1.000
_cell.length_b   1.000
_cell.length_c   1.000
_cell.angle_alpha   90.00
_cell.angle_beta   90.00
_cell.angle_gamma   90.00
#
_symmetry.space_group_name_H-M   'P 1'
#
loop_
_entity.id
_entity.type
_entity.pdbx_description
1 polymer ?
#
loop_
_entity_poly.entity_id
_entity_poly.type
_entity_poly.pdbx_seq_one_letter_code
_entity_poly.pdbx_strand_id
1 'polypeptide(L)'
;MEMEPKKAWIVFSSKGNTSKSYLEPYSVTYEKECSCEICCNDCNVCIHKFSCTCHDYSIRFVICKHIYFVVQHFNCHDLNKRPGSFTNSNDDLTIDIDEDINRNEEHAAISELKKNVISDLDQ
;
A
#
# COMPACT_ATOMS: atom_id res chain seq x y z
N MET A 1 34.91 10.62 -13.88
CA MET A 1 33.46 10.87 -13.95
C MET A 1 32.82 10.04 -12.86
N GLU A 2 32.52 10.64 -11.72
CA GLU A 2 31.77 9.97 -10.67
C GLU A 2 30.31 9.88 -11.14
N MET A 3 29.76 8.66 -11.24
CA MET A 3 28.34 8.46 -11.48
C MET A 3 27.63 8.58 -10.13
N GLU A 4 26.76 9.58 -9.98
CA GLU A 4 25.91 9.65 -8.79
C GLU A 4 25.05 8.38 -8.66
N PRO A 5 24.81 7.89 -7.42
CA PRO A 5 24.01 6.71 -7.22
C PRO A 5 22.58 6.95 -7.70
N LYS A 6 22.07 6.08 -8.58
CA LYS A 6 20.65 6.09 -8.98
C LYS A 6 19.77 5.84 -7.75
N LYS A 7 18.76 6.68 -7.56
CA LYS A 7 17.73 6.47 -6.52
C LYS A 7 16.86 5.26 -6.90
N ALA A 8 16.65 4.35 -5.96
CA ALA A 8 15.85 3.15 -6.18
C ALA A 8 15.03 2.80 -4.92
N TRP A 9 13.85 2.22 -5.14
CA TRP A 9 12.90 1.83 -4.10
C TRP A 9 12.40 0.40 -4.36
N ILE A 10 12.22 -0.36 -3.29
CA ILE A 10 11.50 -1.64 -3.32
C ILE A 10 10.11 -1.39 -2.74
N VAL A 11 9.07 -1.71 -3.52
CA VAL A 11 7.68 -1.59 -3.10
C VAL A 11 6.99 -2.94 -3.15
N PHE A 12 6.04 -3.16 -2.25
CA PHE A 12 5.33 -4.43 -2.14
C PHE A 12 3.88 -4.27 -2.61
N SER A 13 3.37 -5.25 -3.34
CA SER A 13 1.95 -5.28 -3.70
C SER A 13 1.35 -6.65 -3.49
N SER A 14 0.09 -6.67 -3.07
CA SER A 14 -0.67 -7.91 -2.95
C SER A 14 -1.05 -8.41 -4.34
N LYS A 15 -0.83 -9.70 -4.62
CA LYS A 15 -1.35 -10.37 -5.81
C LYS A 15 -2.76 -10.85 -5.48
N GLY A 16 -3.75 -10.27 -6.15
CA GLY A 16 -5.16 -10.50 -5.82
C GLY A 16 -5.56 -11.98 -5.82
N ASN A 17 -6.58 -12.27 -5.00
CA ASN A 17 -7.47 -13.44 -5.07
C ASN A 17 -6.90 -14.83 -4.73
N THR A 18 -5.77 -14.93 -4.03
CA THR A 18 -5.39 -16.19 -3.36
C THR A 18 -5.66 -16.11 -1.87
N SER A 19 -6.17 -17.21 -1.29
CA SER A 19 -6.51 -17.35 0.14
C SER A 19 -5.32 -17.14 1.10
N LYS A 20 -4.13 -16.88 0.55
CA LYS A 20 -2.92 -16.50 1.27
C LYS A 20 -2.40 -15.19 0.69
N SER A 21 -2.39 -14.14 1.50
CA SER A 21 -1.85 -12.83 1.12
C SER A 21 -0.32 -12.89 1.04
N TYR A 22 0.22 -13.18 -0.15
CA TYR A 22 1.65 -13.01 -0.41
C TYR A 22 1.90 -11.62 -1.00
N LEU A 23 2.89 -10.92 -0.43
CA LEU A 23 3.37 -9.64 -0.93
C LEU A 23 4.48 -9.89 -1.95
N GLU A 24 4.32 -9.34 -3.15
CA GLU A 24 5.32 -9.44 -4.21
C GLU A 24 6.15 -8.15 -4.26
N PRO A 25 7.49 -8.24 -4.25
CA PRO A 25 8.36 -7.08 -4.35
C PRO A 25 8.53 -6.61 -5.80
N TYR A 26 8.51 -5.30 -5.99
CA TYR A 26 8.79 -4.63 -7.26
C TYR A 26 9.85 -3.56 -7.04
N SER A 27 10.81 -3.44 -7.96
CA SER A 27 11.79 -2.36 -7.93
C SER A 27 11.29 -1.20 -8.78
N VAL A 28 11.47 0.01 -8.25
CA VAL A 28 11.24 1.28 -8.94
C VAL A 28 12.56 2.04 -8.93
N THR A 29 13.03 2.49 -10.08
CA THR A 29 14.31 3.21 -10.20
C THR A 29 14.07 4.56 -10.84
N TYR A 30 14.70 5.60 -10.32
CA TYR A 30 14.79 6.88 -11.03
C TYR A 30 15.88 6.78 -12.10
N GLU A 31 15.51 7.01 -13.35
CA GLU A 31 16.42 6.82 -14.48
C GLU A 31 17.15 8.11 -14.86
N LYS A 32 16.39 9.18 -15.10
CA LYS A 32 16.93 10.47 -15.55
C LYS A 32 15.91 11.58 -15.38
N GLU A 33 16.41 12.81 -15.38
CA GLU A 33 15.55 13.97 -15.49
C GLU A 33 15.00 14.09 -16.92
N CYS A 34 13.74 14.50 -17.06
CA CYS A 34 13.10 14.61 -18.36
C CYS A 34 11.97 15.65 -18.33
N SER A 35 12.02 16.60 -19.26
CA SER A 35 11.03 17.68 -19.41
C SER A 35 10.13 17.47 -20.64
N CYS A 36 9.83 16.20 -20.92
CA CYS A 36 8.94 15.82 -22.02
C CYS A 36 7.47 16.20 -21.72
N GLU A 37 6.63 16.30 -22.75
CA GLU A 37 5.19 16.55 -22.57
C GLU A 37 4.38 15.27 -22.28
N ILE A 38 5.03 14.09 -22.32
CA ILE A 38 4.40 12.80 -22.03
C ILE A 38 4.37 12.55 -20.52
N CYS A 39 3.53 13.30 -19.84
CA CYS A 39 3.34 13.27 -18.38
C CYS A 39 2.03 12.59 -17.99
N CYS A 40 2.02 11.95 -16.83
CA CYS A 40 0.77 11.53 -16.18
C CYS A 40 -0.01 12.77 -15.74
N ASN A 41 -1.31 12.83 -16.05
CA ASN A 41 -2.15 13.97 -15.68
C ASN A 41 -2.34 14.11 -14.15
N ASP A 42 -2.29 13.00 -13.41
CA ASP A 42 -2.58 13.00 -11.97
C ASP A 42 -1.35 13.37 -11.13
N CYS A 43 -0.15 12.86 -11.48
CA CYS A 43 1.08 13.14 -10.75
C CYS A 43 2.05 14.08 -11.46
N ASN A 44 1.75 14.51 -12.69
CA ASN A 44 2.58 15.39 -13.53
C ASN A 44 4.04 14.92 -13.72
N VAL A 45 4.27 13.61 -13.67
CA VAL A 45 5.59 13.00 -13.88
C VAL A 45 5.69 12.46 -15.31
N CYS A 46 6.75 12.84 -16.02
CA CYS A 46 7.09 12.27 -17.33
C CYS A 46 7.45 10.79 -17.17
N ILE A 47 6.91 9.95 -18.05
CA ILE A 47 7.08 8.49 -17.97
C ILE A 47 8.53 8.02 -17.98
N HIS A 48 9.41 8.79 -18.63
CA HIS A 48 10.82 8.45 -18.74
C HIS A 48 11.63 8.65 -17.45
N LYS A 49 11.08 9.34 -16.44
CA LYS A 49 11.81 9.61 -15.20
C LYS A 49 12.01 8.36 -14.33
N PHE A 50 11.13 7.37 -14.49
CA PHE A 50 11.13 6.17 -13.65
C PHE A 50 11.03 4.90 -14.48
N SER A 51 11.58 3.82 -13.94
CA SER A 51 11.36 2.46 -14.40
C SER A 51 10.77 1.59 -13.29
N CYS A 52 9.99 0.57 -13.65
CA CYS A 52 9.46 -0.40 -12.69
C CYS A 52 9.46 -1.83 -13.25
N THR A 53 9.77 -2.83 -12.42
CA THR A 53 9.78 -4.25 -12.85
C THR A 53 8.40 -4.90 -12.95
N CYS A 54 7.32 -4.19 -12.62
CA CYS A 54 5.98 -4.74 -12.75
C CYS A 54 5.53 -4.87 -14.21
N HIS A 55 4.55 -5.73 -14.46
CA HIS A 55 4.01 -5.99 -15.79
C HIS A 55 3.48 -4.74 -16.50
N ASP A 56 2.77 -3.87 -15.78
CA ASP A 56 2.22 -2.63 -16.35
C ASP A 56 3.31 -1.77 -16.99
N TYR A 57 4.44 -1.59 -16.31
CA TYR A 57 5.55 -0.83 -16.87
C TYR A 57 6.35 -1.66 -17.89
N SER A 58 6.68 -2.92 -17.57
CA SER A 58 7.61 -3.73 -18.37
C SER A 58 7.06 -4.11 -19.74
N ILE A 59 5.74 -4.18 -19.90
CA ILE A 59 5.11 -4.52 -21.19
C ILE A 59 4.43 -3.30 -21.81
N ARG A 60 3.63 -2.58 -21.01
CA ARG A 60 2.80 -1.49 -21.56
C ARG A 60 3.52 -0.15 -21.55
N PHE A 61 4.64 -0.04 -20.84
CA PHE A 61 5.38 1.20 -20.66
C PHE A 61 4.44 2.33 -20.25
N VAL A 62 3.76 2.14 -19.11
CA VAL A 62 2.86 3.13 -18.49
C VAL A 62 3.31 3.45 -17.06
N ILE A 63 2.92 4.62 -16.55
CA ILE A 63 3.05 4.93 -15.12
C ILE A 63 2.17 3.96 -14.33
N CYS A 64 2.78 3.00 -13.66
CA CYS A 64 2.08 2.00 -12.86
C CYS A 64 1.82 2.51 -11.43
N LYS A 65 0.96 1.80 -10.70
CA LYS A 65 0.66 2.09 -9.28
C LYS A 65 1.91 2.12 -8.38
N HIS A 66 2.95 1.36 -8.73
CA HIS A 66 4.20 1.32 -7.98
C HIS A 66 5.01 2.62 -8.14
N ILE A 67 5.13 3.12 -9.36
CA ILE A 67 5.75 4.43 -9.62
C ILE A 67 4.89 5.52 -8.97
N TYR A 68 3.57 5.44 -9.11
CA TYR A 68 2.63 6.37 -8.49
C TYR A 68 2.77 6.42 -6.97
N PHE A 69 2.94 5.26 -6.31
CA PHE A 69 3.22 5.17 -4.89
C PHE A 69 4.54 5.87 -4.52
N VAL A 70 5.61 5.59 -5.27
CA VAL A 70 6.94 6.19 -5.00
C VAL A 70 6.91 7.70 -5.13
N VAL A 71 6.30 8.22 -6.21
CA VAL A 71 6.20 9.66 -6.48
C VAL A 71 5.47 10.38 -5.35
N GLN A 72 4.37 9.80 -4.85
CA GLN A 72 3.57 10.41 -3.77
C GLN A 72 4.25 10.35 -2.40
N HIS A 73 4.95 9.26 -2.07
CA HIS A 73 5.41 9.03 -0.70
C HIS A 73 6.84 9.46 -0.45
N PHE A 74 7.70 9.42 -1.47
CA PHE A 74 9.13 9.74 -1.30
C PHE A 74 9.48 11.11 -1.86
N ASN A 75 8.47 11.96 -2.05
CA ASN A 75 8.56 13.35 -2.48
C ASN A 75 9.66 13.54 -3.52
N CYS A 76 9.65 12.69 -4.55
CA CYS A 76 10.60 12.83 -5.67
C CYS A 76 10.33 14.13 -6.46
N HIS A 77 9.31 14.89 -6.02
CA HIS A 77 8.99 16.23 -6.40
C HIS A 77 8.78 17.11 -5.17
N ASP A 78 9.65 18.08 -4.97
CA ASP A 78 9.27 19.34 -4.34
C ASP A 78 8.41 20.12 -5.37
N LEU A 79 7.14 19.73 -5.57
CA LEU A 79 6.19 20.47 -6.40
C LEU A 79 4.97 20.90 -5.62
N ASN A 80 4.77 22.21 -5.64
CA ASN A 80 3.64 22.92 -5.09
C ASN A 80 2.27 22.24 -5.37
N LYS A 81 1.70 21.68 -4.30
CA LYS A 81 0.27 21.54 -3.95
C LYS A 81 -0.76 21.46 -5.10
N ARG A 82 -1.49 20.35 -5.12
CA ARG A 82 -2.79 20.26 -4.42
C ARG A 82 -3.13 18.80 -4.09
N PRO A 83 -3.51 18.46 -2.84
CA PRO A 83 -3.99 17.12 -2.49
C PRO A 83 -5.44 17.00 -2.96
N GLY A 84 -5.73 16.01 -3.79
CA GLY A 84 -7.05 15.87 -4.41
C GLY A 84 -7.37 14.44 -4.80
N SER A 85 -7.87 13.70 -3.81
CA SER A 85 -8.77 12.55 -3.96
C SER A 85 -8.17 11.21 -4.38
N PHE A 86 -7.84 10.41 -3.37
CA PHE A 86 -8.03 8.97 -3.45
C PHE A 86 -9.52 8.71 -3.68
N THR A 87 -9.96 8.43 -4.91
CA THR A 87 -11.08 7.52 -5.07
C THR A 87 -10.49 6.12 -5.00
N ASN A 88 -10.45 5.58 -3.78
CA ASN A 88 -10.58 4.15 -3.61
C ASN A 88 -11.85 3.77 -4.36
N SER A 89 -11.70 3.12 -5.53
CA SER A 89 -12.77 2.31 -6.09
C SER A 89 -12.95 1.13 -5.14
N ASN A 90 -13.62 1.40 -4.02
CA ASN A 90 -14.37 0.39 -3.32
C ASN A 90 -15.57 0.14 -4.22
N ASP A 91 -15.57 -1.01 -4.87
CA ASP A 91 -16.79 -1.60 -5.37
C ASP A 91 -17.80 -1.60 -4.23
N ASP A 92 -18.91 -0.92 -4.47
CA ASP A 92 -20.06 -0.76 -3.61
C ASP A 92 -20.68 -2.13 -3.33
N LEU A 93 -20.39 -2.68 -2.15
CA LEU A 93 -21.08 -3.83 -1.59
C LEU A 93 -21.91 -3.33 -0.40
N THR A 94 -23.15 -2.92 -0.68
CA THR A 94 -24.14 -2.67 0.36
C THR A 94 -24.53 -4.00 0.99
N ILE A 95 -24.21 -4.18 2.27
CA ILE A 95 -24.73 -5.28 3.07
C ILE A 95 -26.08 -4.81 3.61
N ASP A 96 -27.17 -5.37 3.07
CA ASP A 96 -28.50 -5.23 3.67
C ASP A 96 -28.49 -6.00 5.00
N ILE A 97 -28.50 -5.26 6.11
CA ILE A 97 -28.67 -5.83 7.45
C ILE A 97 -30.16 -5.95 7.69
N ASP A 98 -30.73 -7.12 7.41
CA ASP A 98 -32.03 -7.50 7.96
C ASP A 98 -31.85 -7.85 9.43
N GLU A 99 -32.46 -7.03 10.27
CA GLU A 99 -32.43 -7.06 11.73
C GLU A 99 -33.32 -8.20 12.25
N ASP A 100 -32.76 -9.39 12.45
CA ASP A 100 -33.38 -10.44 13.28
C ASP A 100 -32.66 -10.57 14.62
N ILE A 101 -33.17 -9.81 15.60
CA ILE A 101 -32.85 -9.95 17.02
C ILE A 101 -33.39 -11.31 17.49
N ASN A 102 -32.52 -12.31 17.66
CA ASN A 102 -32.84 -13.48 18.48
C ASN A 102 -31.91 -13.58 19.69
N ARG A 103 -32.53 -13.59 20.87
CA ARG A 103 -31.94 -13.62 22.20
C ARG A 103 -31.66 -15.07 22.60
N ASN A 104 -30.42 -15.41 22.89
CA ASN A 104 -30.10 -16.61 23.66
C ASN A 104 -28.77 -16.38 24.42
N GLU A 105 -28.84 -16.51 25.73
CA GLU A 105 -27.81 -16.28 26.72
C GLU A 105 -26.75 -17.38 26.69
N GLU A 106 -25.46 -17.03 26.84
CA GLU A 106 -24.50 -17.90 27.56
C GLU A 106 -23.30 -17.07 28.06
N HIS A 107 -23.48 -16.54 29.27
CA HIS A 107 -22.41 -16.20 30.19
C HIS A 107 -21.70 -17.48 30.65
N ALA A 108 -20.37 -17.57 30.48
CA ALA A 108 -19.40 -18.09 31.46
C ALA A 108 -18.10 -18.58 30.79
N ALA A 109 -17.12 -17.70 30.56
CA ALA A 109 -15.74 -18.15 30.29
C ALA A 109 -14.64 -17.10 30.57
N ILE A 110 -14.88 -16.09 31.41
CA ILE A 110 -13.83 -15.11 31.77
C ILE A 110 -13.83 -14.84 33.29
N SER A 111 -13.52 -15.85 34.10
CA SER A 111 -13.14 -15.65 35.52
C SER A 111 -11.87 -16.40 35.96
N GLU A 112 -11.23 -17.23 35.14
CA GLU A 112 -10.17 -18.15 35.62
C GLU A 112 -8.72 -17.61 35.51
N LEU A 113 -8.46 -16.43 34.97
CA LEU A 113 -7.08 -15.97 34.66
C LEU A 113 -6.49 -14.90 35.60
N LYS A 114 -7.13 -14.56 36.73
CA LYS A 114 -6.68 -13.48 37.63
C LYS A 114 -6.19 -13.91 39.02
N LYS A 115 -5.89 -15.18 39.28
CA LYS A 115 -5.46 -15.62 40.64
C LYS A 115 -4.06 -16.18 40.83
N ASN A 116 -3.21 -16.34 39.79
CA ASN A 116 -1.91 -17.01 39.99
C ASN A 116 -0.68 -16.10 39.86
N VAL A 117 -0.79 -14.82 40.21
CA VAL A 117 0.40 -13.97 40.36
C VAL A 117 0.30 -13.30 41.73
N ILE A 118 1.17 -13.75 42.64
CA ILE A 118 1.46 -13.30 44.03
C ILE A 118 0.91 -14.24 45.11
N SER A 119 1.80 -14.60 46.06
CA SER A 119 1.71 -15.49 47.25
C SER A 119 1.91 -16.99 46.97
N ASP A 120 2.92 -17.73 47.48
CA ASP A 120 3.83 -17.48 48.58
C ASP A 120 5.15 -18.28 48.48
N LEU A 121 6.20 -17.57 48.88
CA LEU A 121 7.43 -18.04 49.48
C LEU A 121 7.13 -18.50 50.93
N ASP A 122 7.92 -19.44 51.44
CA ASP A 122 8.07 -19.87 52.85
C ASP A 122 7.39 -21.17 53.34
N GLN A 123 8.29 -21.99 53.92
CA GLN A 123 8.19 -23.18 54.78
C GLN A 123 7.99 -24.57 54.16
#